data_AF-A0A840AW86-F1
#
_entry.id   AF-A0A840AW86-F1
#
_cell.length_a   1.000
_cell.length_b   1.000
_cell.length_c   1.000
_cell.angle_alpha   90.00
_cell.angle_beta   90.00
_cell.angle_gamma   90.00
#
_symmetry.space_group_name_H-M   'P 1'
#
loop_
_entity.id
_entity.type
_entity.pdbx_description
1 polymer ?
#
loop_
_entity_poly.entity_id
_entity_poly.type
_entity_poly.pdbx_seq_one_letter_code
_entity_poly.pdbx_strand_id
1 'polypeptide(L)'
;MPWNVDFAEDRCRIARVFGADNERVLMFLDRYGPGEYFRLTVVGKPMQTLHDKGDASVQFGPAEKEQQIDFLAGTLDKLPALIFSSHTRVAPPSDEELAAIAKRSPDDEWIELAPVSDARLKAISNLTIGKPLRRPVVLETGSMRGAFKVSNACIDNLMTTWGIDVEKHRTMLRMPTPQKPPSRWIVSSDYPIKMLRVGQPAIVEFRLSIGPDGVPLACHIQETTRPKEFDNAVCKSVMRRARFEPGLDATGTAITSYYRNTVRFQIP
;
A
#
# COMPACT_ATOMS: atom_id res chain seq x y z
N MET A 1 -8.95 15.29 -18.53
CA MET A 1 -10.05 15.05 -17.58
C MET A 1 -9.56 15.31 -16.16
N PRO A 2 -10.39 15.82 -15.24
CA PRO A 2 -10.02 16.02 -13.85
C PRO A 2 -9.77 14.68 -13.13
N TRP A 3 -9.07 14.73 -12.01
CA TRP A 3 -8.93 13.61 -11.09
C TRP A 3 -10.26 13.38 -10.35
N ASN A 4 -10.74 12.15 -10.34
CA ASN A 4 -11.89 11.71 -9.55
C ASN A 4 -11.39 11.08 -8.24
N VAL A 5 -12.16 11.23 -7.16
CA VAL A 5 -11.82 10.69 -5.84
C VAL A 5 -12.94 9.78 -5.37
N ASP A 6 -12.59 8.59 -4.90
CA ASP A 6 -13.51 7.67 -4.21
C ASP A 6 -13.01 7.47 -2.78
N PHE A 7 -13.87 7.84 -1.82
CA PHE A 7 -13.66 7.69 -0.38
C PHE A 7 -14.42 6.46 0.07
N ALA A 8 -13.75 5.31 0.16
CA ALA A 8 -14.36 4.10 0.72
C ALA A 8 -14.02 3.96 2.21
N GLU A 9 -14.68 3.03 2.91
CA GLU A 9 -14.61 2.86 4.36
C GLU A 9 -13.18 2.68 4.90
N ASP A 10 -12.29 2.02 4.15
CA ASP A 10 -10.89 1.76 4.55
C ASP A 10 -9.86 2.08 3.44
N ARG A 11 -10.24 2.87 2.41
CA ARG A 11 -9.31 3.27 1.33
C ARG A 11 -9.62 4.65 0.75
N CYS A 12 -8.56 5.29 0.27
CA CYS A 12 -8.58 6.51 -0.51
C CYS A 12 -8.13 6.23 -1.93
N ARG A 13 -9.03 6.39 -2.90
CA ARG A 13 -8.73 6.21 -4.32
C ARG A 13 -8.73 7.54 -5.04
N ILE A 14 -7.67 7.80 -5.82
CA ILE A 14 -7.68 8.83 -6.85
C ILE A 14 -7.60 8.18 -8.23
N ALA A 15 -8.42 8.61 -9.18
CA ALA A 15 -8.55 7.99 -10.49
C ALA A 15 -8.59 9.03 -11.61
N ARG A 16 -8.02 8.68 -12.76
CA ARG A 16 -8.08 9.51 -13.96
C ARG A 16 -8.10 8.65 -15.21
N VAL A 17 -8.86 9.11 -16.20
CA VAL A 17 -8.91 8.53 -17.55
C VAL A 17 -8.01 9.33 -18.49
N PHE A 18 -7.28 8.60 -19.32
CA PHE A 18 -6.34 9.09 -20.33
C PHE A 18 -6.71 8.53 -21.70
N GLY A 19 -6.28 9.21 -22.76
CA GLY A 19 -6.53 8.81 -24.15
C GLY A 19 -7.99 8.85 -24.56
N ALA A 20 -8.25 8.33 -25.76
CA ALA A 20 -9.58 8.18 -26.34
C ALA A 20 -9.72 6.79 -27.00
N ASP A 21 -10.96 6.36 -27.23
CA ASP A 21 -11.28 5.14 -27.98
C ASP A 21 -10.50 3.90 -27.53
N ASN A 22 -9.75 3.27 -28.44
CA ASN A 22 -8.98 2.06 -28.19
C ASN A 22 -7.69 2.30 -27.38
N GLU A 23 -7.28 3.55 -27.23
CA GLU A 23 -6.13 3.96 -26.41
C GLU A 23 -6.58 4.50 -25.04
N ARG A 24 -7.87 4.38 -24.72
CA ARG A 24 -8.39 4.78 -23.43
C ARG A 24 -7.77 3.94 -22.32
N VAL A 25 -7.19 4.63 -21.34
CA VAL A 25 -6.58 4.04 -20.14
C VAL A 25 -7.20 4.66 -18.90
N LEU A 26 -7.72 3.82 -18.00
CA LEU A 26 -8.08 4.21 -16.64
C LEU A 26 -6.90 3.90 -15.72
N MET A 27 -6.43 4.90 -15.00
CA MET A 27 -5.43 4.74 -13.94
C MET A 27 -6.08 5.12 -12.61
N PHE A 28 -5.80 4.34 -11.57
CA PHE A 28 -6.14 4.72 -10.21
C PHE A 28 -5.05 4.31 -9.21
N LEU A 29 -5.00 5.08 -8.12
CA LEU A 29 -4.07 4.94 -7.03
C LEU A 29 -4.88 4.76 -5.74
N ASP A 30 -4.71 3.62 -5.08
CA ASP A 30 -5.33 3.29 -3.81
C ASP A 30 -4.35 3.46 -2.65
N ARG A 31 -4.74 4.22 -1.63
CA ARG A 31 -4.01 4.29 -0.35
C ARG A 31 -4.91 3.81 0.76
N TYR A 32 -4.39 2.91 1.58
CA TYR A 32 -5.11 2.31 2.71
C TYR A 32 -4.65 2.88 4.05
N GLY A 33 -3.97 4.02 4.05
CA GLY A 33 -3.46 4.66 5.26
C GLY A 33 -2.36 5.67 4.94
N PRO A 34 -1.85 6.36 5.98
CA PRO A 34 -0.72 7.26 5.86
C PRO A 34 0.56 6.53 5.42
N GLY A 35 1.51 7.32 4.92
CA GLY A 35 2.74 6.86 4.29
C GLY A 35 2.75 7.02 2.77
N GLU A 36 3.91 6.85 2.16
CA GLU A 36 4.14 7.20 0.74
C GLU A 36 3.71 6.12 -0.27
N TYR A 37 3.33 4.95 0.23
CA TYR A 37 3.04 3.78 -0.59
C TYR A 37 1.59 3.76 -1.08
N PHE A 38 1.37 3.30 -2.31
CA PHE A 38 0.05 3.14 -2.89
C PHE A 38 -0.07 1.92 -3.82
N ARG A 39 -1.30 1.43 -3.94
CA ARG A 39 -1.93 0.63 -5.00
C ARG A 39 -1.97 1.29 -6.36
N LEU A 40 -1.00 1.12 -7.26
CA LEU A 40 -1.21 1.55 -8.66
C LEU A 40 -1.94 0.46 -9.45
N THR A 41 -3.04 0.82 -10.10
CA THR A 41 -3.70 -0.04 -11.09
C THR A 41 -3.96 0.73 -12.38
N VAL A 42 -3.65 0.11 -13.51
CA VAL A 42 -3.79 0.70 -14.83
C VAL A 42 -4.54 -0.27 -15.73
N VAL A 43 -5.60 0.22 -16.37
CA VAL A 43 -6.59 -0.61 -17.08
C VAL A 43 -6.83 -0.04 -18.47
N GLY A 44 -6.76 -0.88 -19.49
CA GLY A 44 -7.02 -0.52 -20.88
C GLY A 44 -6.36 -1.50 -21.85
N LYS A 45 -6.76 -1.47 -23.12
CA LYS A 45 -6.14 -2.30 -24.17
C LYS A 45 -4.61 -2.13 -24.26
N PRO A 46 -4.03 -0.93 -24.05
CA PRO A 46 -2.57 -0.77 -24.03
C PRO A 46 -1.85 -1.56 -22.94
N MET A 47 -2.56 -2.02 -21.89
CA MET A 47 -2.00 -2.81 -20.78
C MET A 47 -1.91 -4.31 -21.10
N GLN A 48 -2.21 -4.73 -22.34
CA GLN A 48 -2.08 -6.11 -22.74
C GLN A 48 -0.62 -6.58 -22.67
N THR A 49 -0.39 -7.62 -21.89
CA THR A 49 0.91 -8.30 -21.75
C THR A 49 0.73 -9.81 -21.98
N LEU A 50 1.84 -10.51 -22.23
CA LEU A 50 1.91 -11.98 -22.27
C LEU A 50 2.28 -12.58 -20.91
N HIS A 51 2.62 -11.73 -19.93
CA HIS A 51 3.08 -12.16 -18.61
C HIS A 51 1.98 -11.96 -17.58
N ASP A 52 1.60 -13.02 -16.87
CA ASP A 52 0.59 -12.96 -15.80
C ASP A 52 1.10 -12.24 -14.53
N LYS A 53 2.42 -12.17 -14.37
CA LYS A 53 3.12 -11.46 -13.28
C LYS A 53 4.58 -11.19 -13.66
N GLY A 54 5.24 -10.34 -12.90
CA GLY A 54 6.68 -10.05 -13.01
C GLY A 54 7.00 -8.64 -12.54
N ASP A 55 8.12 -8.11 -13.00
CA ASP A 55 8.48 -6.71 -12.78
C ASP A 55 8.16 -5.85 -13.99
N ALA A 56 7.74 -4.62 -13.71
CA ALA A 56 7.52 -3.62 -14.73
C ALA A 56 8.35 -2.36 -14.49
N SER A 57 8.89 -1.79 -15.58
CA SER A 57 9.55 -0.48 -15.57
C SER A 57 8.50 0.60 -15.37
N VAL A 58 8.60 1.37 -14.28
CA VAL A 58 7.68 2.46 -13.96
C VAL A 58 8.47 3.72 -13.63
N GLN A 59 8.11 4.86 -14.24
CA GLN A 59 8.75 6.15 -13.99
C GLN A 59 7.71 7.27 -13.86
N PHE A 60 7.79 8.06 -12.78
CA PHE A 60 7.08 9.33 -12.65
C PHE A 60 7.95 10.47 -13.20
N GLY A 61 7.90 10.65 -14.51
CA GLY A 61 8.82 11.51 -15.25
C GLY A 61 8.44 12.99 -15.26
N PRO A 62 9.39 13.87 -15.59
CA PRO A 62 10.83 13.60 -15.74
C PRO A 62 11.60 13.64 -14.40
N ALA A 63 10.93 13.97 -13.29
CA ALA A 63 11.58 14.27 -12.02
C ALA A 63 12.19 13.05 -11.31
N GLU A 64 11.63 11.85 -11.53
CA GLU A 64 11.99 10.65 -10.78
C GLU A 64 12.74 9.61 -11.63
N LYS A 65 13.60 8.81 -10.99
CA LYS A 65 14.29 7.68 -11.62
C LYS A 65 13.29 6.56 -11.95
N GLU A 66 13.59 5.76 -12.97
CA GLU A 66 12.83 4.54 -13.28
C GLU A 66 12.97 3.51 -12.15
N GLN A 67 11.89 2.79 -11.88
CA GLN A 67 11.76 1.74 -10.86
C GLN A 67 11.32 0.43 -11.49
N GLN A 68 11.74 -0.70 -10.90
CA GLN A 68 11.18 -2.02 -11.21
C GLN A 68 10.14 -2.35 -10.14
N ILE A 69 8.89 -2.54 -10.55
CA ILE A 69 7.77 -2.74 -9.63
C ILE A 69 7.04 -4.02 -10.00
N ASP A 70 6.90 -4.90 -9.01
CA ASP A 70 6.10 -6.12 -9.12
C ASP A 70 4.68 -5.79 -9.59
N PHE A 71 4.21 -6.49 -10.61
CA PHE A 71 2.84 -6.42 -11.10
C PHE A 71 2.20 -7.81 -11.21
N LEU A 72 0.87 -7.81 -11.17
CA LEU A 72 0.00 -8.89 -11.60
C LEU A 72 -0.84 -8.41 -12.78
N ALA A 73 -0.93 -9.22 -13.83
CA ALA A 73 -1.87 -8.98 -14.90
C ALA A 73 -3.24 -9.55 -14.53
N GLY A 74 -4.30 -8.85 -14.93
CA GLY A 74 -5.67 -9.27 -14.71
C GLY A 74 -6.61 -8.63 -15.71
N THR A 75 -7.90 -8.71 -15.41
CA THR A 75 -8.92 -8.01 -16.19
C THR A 75 -9.85 -7.23 -15.26
N LEU A 76 -10.24 -6.03 -15.68
CA LEU A 76 -11.27 -5.23 -15.03
C LEU A 76 -12.25 -4.78 -16.11
N ASP A 77 -13.55 -5.08 -15.93
CA ASP A 77 -14.60 -4.84 -16.93
C ASP A 77 -14.23 -5.34 -18.34
N LYS A 78 -13.64 -6.55 -18.41
CA LYS A 78 -13.16 -7.22 -19.63
C LYS A 78 -11.99 -6.51 -20.34
N LEU A 79 -11.43 -5.45 -19.74
CA LEU A 79 -10.21 -4.81 -20.24
C LEU A 79 -8.97 -5.36 -19.52
N PRO A 80 -7.83 -5.49 -20.22
CA PRO A 80 -6.57 -5.84 -19.57
C PRO A 80 -6.20 -4.83 -18.49
N ALA A 81 -5.66 -5.33 -17.38
CA ALA A 81 -5.22 -4.52 -16.26
C ALA A 81 -3.84 -4.96 -15.78
N LEU A 82 -2.99 -4.00 -15.44
CA LEU A 82 -1.79 -4.21 -14.62
C LEU A 82 -2.07 -3.68 -13.23
N ILE A 83 -1.92 -4.54 -12.23
CA ILE A 83 -2.10 -4.25 -10.81
C ILE A 83 -0.72 -4.35 -10.16
N PHE A 84 -0.17 -3.20 -9.79
CA PHE A 84 1.16 -3.11 -9.19
C PHE A 84 1.07 -3.32 -7.68
N SER A 85 2.15 -3.79 -7.05
CA SER A 85 2.14 -4.04 -5.60
C SER A 85 1.81 -2.79 -4.78
N SER A 86 1.27 -3.00 -3.57
CA SER A 86 0.95 -1.98 -2.57
C SER A 86 2.17 -1.24 -1.99
N HIS A 87 3.38 -1.50 -2.51
CA HIS A 87 4.61 -0.79 -2.19
C HIS A 87 5.08 0.16 -3.31
N THR A 88 4.21 0.51 -4.26
CA THR A 88 4.54 1.52 -5.28
C THR A 88 4.74 2.88 -4.61
N ARG A 89 5.80 3.59 -4.98
CA ARG A 89 6.06 5.00 -4.60
C ARG A 89 6.23 5.85 -5.85
N VAL A 90 5.95 7.15 -5.70
CA VAL A 90 6.25 8.12 -6.76
C VAL A 90 7.74 8.16 -7.05
N ALA A 91 8.55 8.22 -5.98
CA ALA A 91 9.99 8.24 -6.05
C ALA A 91 10.59 6.94 -5.47
N PRO A 92 11.63 6.38 -6.10
CA PRO A 92 12.41 5.33 -5.46
C PRO A 92 13.08 5.84 -4.17
N PRO A 93 13.48 4.92 -3.28
CA PRO A 93 14.33 5.27 -2.16
C PRO A 93 15.63 5.96 -2.65
N SER A 94 16.14 6.88 -1.86
CA SER A 94 17.45 7.52 -2.11
C SER A 94 18.58 6.50 -2.01
N ASP A 95 19.76 6.84 -2.52
CA ASP A 95 20.92 5.95 -2.45
C ASP A 95 21.33 5.69 -0.97
N GLU A 96 21.12 6.68 -0.09
CA GLU A 96 21.32 6.53 1.37
C GLU A 96 20.30 5.59 2.00
N GLU A 97 19.02 5.72 1.63
CA GLU A 97 17.95 4.84 2.10
C GLU A 97 18.16 3.40 1.62
N LEU A 98 18.57 3.20 0.36
CA LEU A 98 18.91 1.87 -0.17
C LEU A 98 20.08 1.25 0.59
N ALA A 99 21.12 2.03 0.91
CA ALA A 99 22.24 1.56 1.70
C ALA A 99 21.82 1.18 3.14
N ALA A 100 20.86 1.90 3.73
CA ALA A 100 20.30 1.58 5.03
C ALA A 100 19.45 0.30 4.99
N ILE A 101 18.59 0.15 3.97
CA ILE A 101 17.78 -1.07 3.76
C ILE A 101 18.67 -2.29 3.58
N ALA A 102 19.75 -2.18 2.80
CA ALA A 102 20.65 -3.29 2.53
C ALA A 102 21.39 -3.81 3.79
N LYS A 103 21.54 -2.95 4.82
CA LYS A 103 22.19 -3.31 6.09
C LYS A 103 21.21 -3.84 7.14
N ARG A 104 19.90 -3.77 6.86
CA ARG A 104 18.87 -4.11 7.84
C ARG A 104 18.75 -5.62 8.02
N SER A 105 18.70 -6.07 9.28
CA SER A 105 18.39 -7.45 9.63
C SER A 105 16.89 -7.75 9.49
N PRO A 106 16.49 -9.01 9.25
CA PRO A 106 15.08 -9.39 9.19
C PRO A 106 14.28 -9.06 10.46
N ASP A 107 14.95 -9.04 11.62
CA ASP A 107 14.36 -8.76 12.92
C ASP A 107 14.31 -7.26 13.27
N ASP A 108 15.00 -6.41 12.51
CA ASP A 108 14.99 -4.95 12.73
C ASP A 108 13.66 -4.34 12.24
N GLU A 109 13.29 -3.21 12.85
CA GLU A 109 12.15 -2.39 12.40
C GLU A 109 12.30 -1.98 10.94
N TRP A 110 11.16 -1.83 10.24
CA TRP A 110 11.17 -1.34 8.86
C TRP A 110 11.62 0.12 8.83
N ILE A 111 12.48 0.46 7.85
CA ILE A 111 12.99 1.82 7.67
C ILE A 111 11.91 2.69 7.04
N GLU A 112 11.43 3.69 7.78
CA GLU A 112 10.52 4.68 7.24
C GLU A 112 11.28 5.60 6.27
N LEU A 113 10.82 5.59 5.01
CA LEU A 113 11.44 6.37 3.94
C LEU A 113 10.90 7.80 3.94
N ALA A 114 11.76 8.75 3.62
CA ALA A 114 11.44 10.17 3.57
C ALA A 114 10.27 10.45 2.60
N PRO A 115 9.39 11.41 2.94
CA PRO A 115 8.28 11.78 2.08
C PRO A 115 8.76 12.47 0.79
N VAL A 116 8.03 12.27 -0.31
CA VAL A 116 8.30 12.96 -1.56
C VAL A 116 7.86 14.42 -1.43
N SER A 117 8.81 15.35 -1.61
CA SER A 117 8.54 16.77 -1.41
C SER A 117 7.55 17.35 -2.43
N ASP A 118 6.83 18.40 -2.04
CA ASP A 118 5.89 19.13 -2.89
C ASP A 118 6.52 19.63 -4.20
N ALA A 119 7.81 20.01 -4.16
CA ALA A 119 8.56 20.42 -5.33
C ALA A 119 8.77 19.28 -6.33
N ARG A 120 9.08 18.07 -5.83
CA ARG A 120 9.23 16.87 -6.67
C ARG A 120 7.89 16.44 -7.25
N LEU A 121 6.83 16.40 -6.44
CA LEU A 121 5.47 16.15 -6.91
C LEU A 121 5.00 17.17 -7.95
N LYS A 122 5.45 18.43 -7.82
CA LYS A 122 5.16 19.49 -8.78
C LYS A 122 5.87 19.28 -10.13
N ALA A 123 7.10 18.78 -10.10
CA ALA A 123 7.96 18.60 -11.26
C ALA A 123 7.57 17.41 -12.15
N ILE A 124 6.72 16.50 -11.66
CA ILE A 124 6.18 15.39 -12.46
C ILE A 124 5.25 15.93 -13.54
N SER A 125 5.35 15.39 -14.74
CA SER A 125 4.43 15.65 -15.86
C SER A 125 3.80 14.39 -16.44
N ASN A 126 4.43 13.21 -16.26
CA ASN A 126 3.91 11.97 -16.79
C ASN A 126 4.20 10.75 -15.89
N LEU A 127 3.47 9.67 -16.16
CA LEU A 127 3.78 8.32 -15.72
C LEU A 127 4.10 7.48 -16.95
N THR A 128 5.30 6.92 -17.00
CA THR A 128 5.71 5.98 -18.05
C THR A 128 5.72 4.56 -17.52
N ILE A 129 5.09 3.65 -18.25
CA ILE A 129 5.05 2.21 -17.97
C ILE A 129 5.71 1.50 -19.15
N GLY A 130 6.87 0.89 -18.91
CA GLY A 130 7.68 0.23 -19.91
C GLY A 130 7.45 -1.28 -19.95
N LYS A 131 8.55 -2.06 -19.93
CA LYS A 131 8.47 -3.52 -19.84
C LYS A 131 7.54 -3.95 -18.70
N PRO A 132 6.79 -5.06 -18.83
CA PRO A 132 6.81 -6.01 -19.95
C PRO A 132 5.88 -5.64 -21.12
N LEU A 133 5.35 -4.41 -21.15
CA LEU A 133 4.55 -3.96 -22.29
C LEU A 133 5.40 -3.97 -23.57
N ARG A 134 4.79 -4.38 -24.69
CA ARG A 134 5.46 -4.39 -26.00
C ARG A 134 5.92 -3.00 -26.44
N ARG A 135 5.16 -1.98 -26.06
CA ARG A 135 5.47 -0.56 -26.29
C ARG A 135 5.25 0.18 -24.98
N PRO A 136 6.17 1.08 -24.58
CA PRO A 136 5.95 1.91 -23.41
C PRO A 136 4.66 2.73 -23.56
N VAL A 137 3.91 2.83 -22.47
CA VAL A 137 2.72 3.67 -22.37
C VAL A 137 3.04 4.87 -21.49
N VAL A 138 2.80 6.06 -22.02
CA VAL A 138 2.99 7.32 -21.32
C VAL A 138 1.63 7.92 -21.01
N LEU A 139 1.38 8.18 -19.72
CA LEU A 139 0.17 8.86 -19.24
C LEU A 139 0.54 10.28 -18.83
N GLU A 140 0.01 11.27 -19.53
CA GLU A 140 0.21 12.71 -19.24
C GLU A 140 -0.56 13.13 -17.98
N THR A 141 -0.07 12.68 -16.82
CA THR A 141 -0.64 12.96 -15.50
C THR A 141 -0.64 14.45 -15.18
N GLY A 142 0.31 15.20 -15.74
CA GLY A 142 0.67 16.54 -15.30
C GLY A 142 1.22 16.53 -13.89
N SER A 143 1.23 17.70 -13.26
CA SER A 143 1.66 17.84 -11.88
C SER A 143 0.87 16.93 -10.93
N MET A 144 1.58 16.08 -10.19
CA MET A 144 0.97 15.16 -9.22
C MET A 144 0.71 15.81 -7.86
N ARG A 145 1.26 17.02 -7.62
CA ARG A 145 1.08 17.77 -6.35
C ARG A 145 -0.39 17.91 -5.95
N GLY A 146 -1.26 18.28 -6.88
CA GLY A 146 -2.69 18.42 -6.60
C GLY A 146 -3.37 17.09 -6.23
N ALA A 147 -3.04 16.02 -6.97
CA ALA A 147 -3.59 14.69 -6.76
C ALA A 147 -3.17 14.12 -5.39
N PHE A 148 -1.90 14.27 -5.01
CA PHE A 148 -1.40 13.83 -3.72
C PHE A 148 -1.87 14.70 -2.56
N LYS A 149 -2.05 16.01 -2.75
CA LYS A 149 -2.69 16.86 -1.73
C LYS A 149 -4.10 16.37 -1.40
N VAL A 150 -4.90 16.03 -2.41
CA VAL A 150 -6.24 15.47 -2.24
C VAL A 150 -6.19 14.09 -1.58
N SER A 151 -5.27 13.24 -2.03
CA SER A 151 -5.08 11.91 -1.43
C SER A 151 -4.66 11.99 0.06
N ASN A 152 -3.76 12.91 0.42
CA ASN A 152 -3.35 13.14 1.81
C ASN A 152 -4.52 13.61 2.68
N ALA A 153 -5.32 14.57 2.19
CA ALA A 153 -6.52 15.01 2.91
C ALA A 153 -7.55 13.88 3.10
N CYS A 154 -7.67 12.98 2.12
CA CYS A 154 -8.51 11.79 2.26
C CYS A 154 -7.99 10.87 3.37
N ILE A 155 -6.67 10.65 3.43
CA ILE A 155 -6.06 9.81 4.45
C ILE A 155 -6.21 10.40 5.85
N ASP A 156 -6.07 11.72 6.01
CA ASP A 156 -6.30 12.39 7.30
C ASP A 156 -7.74 12.18 7.78
N ASN A 157 -8.72 12.30 6.88
CA ASN A 157 -10.12 12.01 7.19
C ASN A 157 -10.31 10.53 7.56
N LEU A 158 -9.68 9.61 6.83
CA LEU A 158 -9.74 8.17 7.11
C LEU A 158 -9.13 7.82 8.47
N MET A 159 -8.04 8.46 8.87
CA MET A 159 -7.47 8.28 10.21
C MET A 159 -8.44 8.76 11.30
N THR A 160 -9.18 9.84 11.04
CA THR A 160 -10.21 10.33 11.97
C THR A 160 -11.33 9.31 12.15
N THR A 161 -11.78 8.63 11.08
CA THR A 161 -12.81 7.58 11.19
C THR A 161 -12.33 6.35 11.96
N TRP A 162 -11.01 6.11 11.99
CA TRP A 162 -10.40 5.06 12.83
C TRP A 162 -10.27 5.46 14.31
N GLY A 163 -10.68 6.67 14.69
CA GLY A 163 -10.56 7.19 16.06
C GLY A 163 -9.15 7.66 16.41
N ILE A 164 -8.33 8.01 15.41
CA ILE A 164 -6.98 8.57 15.63
C ILE A 164 -7.04 10.08 15.68
N ASP A 165 -6.35 10.65 16.66
CA ASP A 165 -6.04 12.07 16.72
C ASP A 165 -4.91 12.39 15.73
N VAL A 166 -5.28 12.92 14.57
CA VAL A 166 -4.35 13.18 13.45
C VAL A 166 -3.28 14.20 13.84
N GLU A 167 -3.61 15.23 14.62
CA GLU A 167 -2.62 16.25 15.02
C GLU A 167 -1.57 15.67 15.95
N LYS A 168 -1.99 14.86 16.94
CA LYS A 168 -1.02 14.16 17.82
C LYS A 168 -0.16 13.19 17.05
N HIS A 169 -0.71 12.52 16.05
CA HIS A 169 0.01 11.57 15.20
C HIS A 169 1.08 12.26 14.36
N ARG A 170 0.79 13.44 13.80
CA ARG A 170 1.76 14.20 12.99
C ARG A 170 3.02 14.61 13.76
N THR A 171 2.90 14.83 15.07
CA THR A 171 4.02 15.25 15.92
C THR A 171 4.43 14.17 16.91
N MET A 172 4.01 12.92 16.70
CA MET A 172 4.26 11.85 17.65
C MET A 172 5.75 11.53 17.76
N LEU A 173 6.19 11.11 18.95
CA LEU A 173 7.59 10.71 19.15
C LEU A 173 7.86 9.33 18.53
N ARG A 174 6.89 8.42 18.58
CA ARG A 174 7.08 7.04 18.13
C ARG A 174 5.77 6.33 17.85
N MET A 175 5.73 5.60 16.74
CA MET A 175 4.67 4.64 16.38
C MET A 175 4.57 3.45 17.35
N PRO A 176 3.45 2.72 17.41
CA PRO A 176 3.39 1.46 18.13
C PRO A 176 4.38 0.45 17.57
N THR A 177 5.29 -0.04 18.41
CA THR A 177 6.32 -1.01 18.01
C THR A 177 5.93 -2.41 18.45
N PRO A 178 5.92 -3.42 17.55
CA PRO A 178 5.74 -4.82 17.93
C PRO A 178 6.73 -5.27 19.02
N GLN A 179 6.25 -5.79 20.16
CA GLN A 179 7.13 -6.33 21.22
C GLN A 179 7.86 -7.61 20.80
N LYS A 180 7.31 -8.30 19.81
CA LYS A 180 7.89 -9.50 19.21
C LYS A 180 7.75 -9.40 17.69
N PRO A 181 8.64 -10.06 16.92
CA PRO A 181 8.55 -10.08 15.47
C PRO A 181 7.13 -10.47 15.00
N PRO A 182 6.51 -9.69 14.09
CA PRO A 182 5.17 -9.97 13.56
C PRO A 182 5.00 -11.37 12.96
N SER A 183 6.08 -11.97 12.47
CA SER A 183 6.14 -13.35 11.98
C SER A 183 5.70 -14.40 13.01
N ARG A 184 5.66 -14.07 14.30
CA ARG A 184 5.18 -14.96 15.38
C ARG A 184 3.69 -14.86 15.65
N TRP A 185 2.99 -13.89 15.06
CA TRP A 185 1.56 -13.71 15.34
C TRP A 185 0.67 -14.65 14.55
N ILE A 186 1.15 -15.13 13.40
CA ILE A 186 0.47 -16.09 12.53
C ILE A 186 1.44 -17.22 12.28
N VAL A 187 1.07 -18.42 12.71
CA VAL A 187 1.88 -19.63 12.56
C VAL A 187 1.21 -20.59 11.57
N SER A 188 1.92 -21.63 11.13
CA SER A 188 1.43 -22.57 10.12
C SER A 188 0.09 -23.22 10.49
N SER A 189 -0.19 -23.42 11.79
CA SER A 189 -1.47 -23.98 12.25
C SER A 189 -2.65 -23.01 12.18
N ASP A 190 -2.43 -21.73 11.93
CA ASP A 190 -3.49 -20.76 11.68
C ASP A 190 -3.93 -20.75 10.21
N TYR A 191 -3.27 -21.52 9.32
CA TYR A 191 -3.73 -21.71 7.95
C TYR A 191 -5.12 -22.37 7.96
N PRO A 192 -6.16 -21.77 7.32
CA PRO A 192 -7.48 -22.37 7.27
C PRO A 192 -7.46 -23.77 6.64
N ILE A 193 -7.83 -24.81 7.41
CA ILE A 193 -7.72 -26.22 7.00
C ILE A 193 -8.41 -26.50 5.65
N LYS A 194 -9.59 -25.91 5.42
CA LYS A 194 -10.32 -26.08 4.15
C LYS A 194 -9.51 -25.56 2.95
N MET A 195 -8.84 -24.42 3.13
CA MET A 195 -8.03 -23.78 2.08
C MET A 195 -6.71 -24.52 1.88
N LEU A 196 -6.11 -25.02 2.97
CA LEU A 196 -4.91 -25.85 2.91
C LEU A 196 -5.15 -27.13 2.09
N ARG A 197 -6.29 -27.78 2.29
CA ARG A 197 -6.66 -29.01 1.55
C ARG A 197 -6.79 -28.80 0.04
N VAL A 198 -7.19 -27.61 -0.40
CA VAL A 198 -7.35 -27.27 -1.82
C VAL A 198 -6.17 -26.47 -2.38
N GLY A 199 -5.08 -26.34 -1.62
CA GLY A 199 -3.85 -25.74 -2.11
C GLY A 199 -3.90 -24.23 -2.31
N GLN A 200 -4.79 -23.50 -1.64
CA GLN A 200 -5.13 -22.13 -2.04
C GLN A 200 -4.30 -21.05 -1.32
N PRO A 201 -3.39 -20.32 -2.00
CA PRO A 201 -2.64 -19.23 -1.36
C PRO A 201 -3.49 -17.98 -1.21
N ALA A 202 -3.10 -17.08 -0.29
CA ALA A 202 -3.77 -15.80 -0.06
C ALA A 202 -2.78 -14.70 0.33
N ILE A 203 -3.15 -13.46 0.05
CA ILE A 203 -2.49 -12.25 0.55
C ILE A 203 -3.58 -11.45 1.26
N VAL A 204 -3.34 -11.10 2.51
CA VAL A 204 -4.28 -10.36 3.36
C VAL A 204 -3.56 -9.16 3.95
N GLU A 205 -4.00 -7.96 3.59
CA GLU A 205 -3.56 -6.69 4.17
C GLU A 205 -4.54 -6.29 5.27
N PHE A 206 -4.00 -6.01 6.45
CA PHE A 206 -4.82 -5.67 7.62
C PHE A 206 -4.28 -4.46 8.36
N ARG A 207 -5.19 -3.82 9.10
CA ARG A 207 -4.92 -2.76 10.07
C ARG A 207 -5.39 -3.20 11.44
N LEU A 208 -4.58 -2.94 12.46
CA LEU A 208 -4.97 -3.00 13.86
C LEU A 208 -5.21 -1.59 14.37
N SER A 209 -6.27 -1.40 15.16
CA SER A 209 -6.38 -0.26 16.07
C SER A 209 -5.66 -0.65 17.37
N ILE A 210 -4.68 0.13 17.79
CA ILE A 210 -3.84 -0.15 18.96
C ILE A 210 -4.22 0.81 20.08
N GLY A 211 -4.54 0.27 21.26
CA GLY A 211 -4.84 1.06 22.45
C GLY A 211 -3.59 1.70 23.06
N PRO A 212 -3.76 2.69 23.96
CA PRO A 212 -2.66 3.32 24.68
C PRO A 212 -1.93 2.36 25.63
N ASP A 213 -2.49 1.17 25.89
CA ASP A 213 -1.86 0.08 26.64
C ASP A 213 -0.99 -0.85 25.76
N GLY A 214 -0.92 -0.58 24.45
CA GLY A 214 -0.19 -1.43 23.49
C GLY A 214 -0.93 -2.72 23.11
N VAL A 215 -2.21 -2.84 23.45
CA VAL A 215 -3.05 -3.99 23.09
C VAL A 215 -3.91 -3.66 21.86
N PRO A 216 -4.00 -4.55 20.86
CA PRO A 216 -4.95 -4.37 19.76
C PRO A 216 -6.40 -4.33 20.26
N LEU A 217 -7.12 -3.27 19.89
CA LEU A 217 -8.54 -3.07 20.17
C LEU A 217 -9.44 -3.68 19.09
N ALA A 218 -8.99 -3.62 17.83
CA ALA A 218 -9.73 -4.14 16.69
C ALA A 218 -8.78 -4.55 15.54
N CYS A 219 -9.26 -5.45 14.69
CA CYS A 219 -8.60 -5.86 13.45
C CYS A 219 -9.54 -5.59 12.27
N HIS A 220 -9.02 -4.92 11.25
CA HIS A 220 -9.73 -4.52 10.04
C HIS A 220 -8.98 -5.06 8.83
N ILE A 221 -9.67 -5.74 7.93
CA ILE A 221 -9.09 -6.20 6.67
C ILE A 221 -9.22 -5.08 5.66
N GLN A 222 -8.09 -4.62 5.15
CA GLN A 222 -8.03 -3.53 4.17
C GLN A 222 -8.11 -4.08 2.75
N GLU A 223 -7.46 -5.22 2.52
CA GLU A 223 -7.54 -5.93 1.25
C GLU A 223 -7.24 -7.42 1.41
N THR A 224 -7.90 -8.25 0.59
CA THR A 224 -7.66 -9.69 0.54
C THR A 224 -7.78 -10.21 -0.88
N THR A 225 -6.92 -11.16 -1.26
CA THR A 225 -6.98 -11.81 -2.58
C THR A 225 -7.90 -13.03 -2.62
N ARG A 226 -8.52 -13.38 -1.48
CA ARG A 226 -9.18 -14.67 -1.25
C ARG A 226 -10.40 -14.56 -0.32
N PRO A 227 -11.17 -15.65 -0.13
CA PRO A 227 -12.36 -15.67 0.71
C PRO A 227 -12.12 -15.31 2.18
N LYS A 228 -13.22 -14.97 2.87
CA LYS A 228 -13.29 -14.48 4.27
C LYS A 228 -12.66 -15.43 5.31
N GLU A 229 -12.42 -16.70 4.97
CA GLU A 229 -11.74 -17.64 5.85
C GLU A 229 -10.31 -17.22 6.18
N PHE A 230 -9.57 -16.65 5.23
CA PHE A 230 -8.23 -16.13 5.48
C PHE A 230 -8.27 -14.90 6.37
N ASP A 231 -9.17 -13.97 6.09
CA ASP A 231 -9.43 -12.76 6.87
C ASP A 231 -9.70 -13.09 8.35
N ASN A 232 -10.59 -14.04 8.60
CA ASN A 232 -10.92 -14.50 9.95
C ASN A 232 -9.72 -15.12 10.66
N ALA A 233 -8.93 -15.92 9.95
CA ALA A 233 -7.73 -16.55 10.51
C ALA A 233 -6.67 -15.51 10.89
N VAL A 234 -6.46 -14.50 10.04
CA VAL A 234 -5.57 -13.36 10.31
C VAL A 234 -6.04 -12.62 11.55
N CYS A 235 -7.27 -12.08 11.55
CA CYS A 235 -7.76 -11.26 12.64
C CYS A 235 -7.80 -12.02 13.97
N LYS A 236 -8.25 -13.28 13.99
CA LYS A 236 -8.23 -14.11 15.21
C LYS A 236 -6.81 -14.27 15.77
N SER A 237 -5.83 -14.47 14.90
CA SER A 237 -4.45 -14.75 15.29
C SER A 237 -3.73 -13.50 15.81
N VAL A 238 -3.85 -12.38 15.09
CA VAL A 238 -3.20 -11.11 15.47
C VAL A 238 -3.84 -10.51 16.71
N MET A 239 -5.17 -10.55 16.86
CA MET A 239 -5.83 -10.06 18.08
C MET A 239 -5.41 -10.86 19.33
N ARG A 240 -5.19 -12.17 19.16
CA ARG A 240 -4.74 -13.04 20.25
C ARG A 240 -3.27 -12.82 20.63
N ARG A 241 -2.37 -12.67 19.64
CA ARG A 241 -0.91 -12.76 19.86
C ARG A 241 -0.15 -11.44 19.73
N ALA A 242 -0.68 -10.45 19.02
CA ALA A 242 0.02 -9.19 18.79
C ALA A 242 0.03 -8.34 20.06
N ARG A 243 1.20 -7.83 20.40
CA ARG A 243 1.44 -6.93 21.54
C ARG A 243 2.44 -5.88 21.12
N PHE A 244 2.22 -4.66 21.59
CA PHE A 244 2.97 -3.49 21.18
C PHE A 244 3.52 -2.76 22.40
N GLU A 245 4.66 -2.13 22.23
CA GLU A 245 4.91 -0.91 22.99
C GLU A 245 4.00 0.19 22.41
N PRO A 246 3.31 0.98 23.24
CA PRO A 246 2.33 1.92 22.76
C PRO A 246 2.97 3.03 21.92
N GLY A 247 2.15 3.63 21.04
CA GLY A 247 2.53 4.86 20.36
C GLY A 247 2.53 6.02 21.36
N LEU A 248 3.52 6.90 21.25
CA LEU A 248 3.73 8.02 22.17
C LEU A 248 3.58 9.34 21.41
N ASP A 249 2.76 10.26 21.93
CA ASP A 249 2.64 11.62 21.40
C ASP A 249 3.90 12.46 21.72
N ALA A 250 3.90 13.72 21.27
CA ALA A 250 5.00 14.68 21.47
C ALA A 250 5.44 14.86 22.95
N THR A 251 4.55 14.57 23.90
CA THR A 251 4.80 14.72 25.34
C THR A 251 5.29 13.43 26.00
N GLY A 252 5.36 12.33 25.24
CA GLY A 252 5.63 11.00 25.77
C GLY A 252 4.40 10.31 26.35
N THR A 253 3.20 10.84 26.12
CA THR A 253 1.95 10.23 26.59
C THR A 253 1.50 9.13 25.62
N ALA A 254 1.11 7.97 26.15
CA ALA A 254 0.59 6.89 25.33
C ALA A 254 -0.78 7.25 24.73
N ILE A 255 -0.93 7.02 23.43
CA ILE A 255 -2.14 7.35 22.67
C ILE A 255 -2.66 6.16 21.86
N THR A 256 -3.94 6.18 21.53
CA THR A 256 -4.50 5.28 20.51
C THR A 256 -3.81 5.53 19.17
N SER A 257 -3.48 4.47 18.48
CA SER A 257 -2.78 4.52 17.20
C SER A 257 -3.17 3.32 16.33
N TYR A 258 -2.42 3.05 15.28
CA TYR A 258 -2.66 1.93 14.38
C TYR A 258 -1.37 1.18 14.05
N TYR A 259 -1.55 -0.04 13.53
CA TYR A 259 -0.47 -0.83 12.94
C TYR A 259 -0.99 -1.49 11.67
N ARG A 260 -0.22 -1.48 10.58
CA ARG A 260 -0.58 -2.10 9.29
C ARG A 260 0.46 -3.13 8.90
N ASN A 261 0.01 -4.27 8.38
CA ASN A 261 0.91 -5.31 7.86
C ASN A 261 0.17 -6.22 6.87
N THR A 262 0.95 -7.06 6.19
CA THR A 262 0.48 -7.98 5.17
C THR A 262 0.86 -9.41 5.53
N VAL A 263 -0.09 -10.32 5.40
CA VAL A 263 0.10 -11.75 5.61
C VAL A 263 0.07 -12.44 4.26
N ARG A 264 1.07 -13.26 3.97
CA ARG A 264 1.07 -14.15 2.80
C ARG A 264 0.93 -15.59 3.25
N PHE A 265 -0.16 -16.23 2.86
CA PHE A 265 -0.34 -17.66 2.97
C PHE A 265 0.24 -18.32 1.73
N GLN A 266 1.31 -19.07 1.92
CA GLN A 266 1.99 -19.82 0.88
C GLN A 266 2.11 -21.28 1.31
N ILE A 267 2.05 -22.18 0.33
CA ILE A 267 2.34 -23.59 0.51
C ILE A 267 3.77 -23.77 0.02
N PRO A 268 4.64 -24.47 0.79
CA PRO A 268 6.01 -24.77 0.37
C PRO A 268 6.10 -25.44 -1.00
#